data_AF-K0RLA5-F1
#
_entry.id   AF-K0RLA5-F1
#
_cell.length_a   1.000
_cell.length_b   1.000
_cell.length_c   1.000
_cell.angle_alpha   90.00
_cell.angle_beta   90.00
_cell.angle_gamma   90.00
#
_symmetry.space_group_name_H-M   'P 1'
#
loop_
_entity.id
_entity.type
_entity.pdbx_description
1 polymer ?
#
loop_
_entity_poly.entity_id
_entity_poly.type
_entity_poly.pdbx_seq_one_letter_code
_entity_poly.pdbx_strand_id
1 'polypeptide(L)'
;MKKLTKLYLLLALLCSTKGAAARAKDNQVATADIEGGISSSELDYIRKRRRKFRLPVAVPLLNRLKINPLERRTREDGAIQQQAHIVPRKRQFYATCMGAVLAWVSTATIFYARYYDWPIPQSFFYAVDAGMSIGFCTDVHETEVGSRAFTIVHILLGARQGVASRSAAVFKLILERDSFKKAFYAVNVAKRFKLDQSQTEPVLTHDEFKVVLEKNNCHLSDEEFKRVCEFYDPNEEGVVKYEYFAQHFEGCQGLVALARTRIKYNSPVTRSIAKLYRLVSNLFTSDFHRIYLIFGLWVAGGVTWGVYSQHWDVITATHFAVSALATGGLTVTLGLFARVLVEDFMVEEELAAISKPLTREEYLFASKSLCSTDSAIHLSDYIVLQLMRQGKLSMESFEYIKREYQVIDSGQRWFLKINVD
;
A
#
# COMPACT_ATOMS: atom_id res chain seq x y z
N MET A 1 30.47 -9.84 33.02
CA MET A 1 29.31 -10.77 33.22
C MET A 1 28.10 -10.13 33.93
N LYS A 2 28.19 -9.59 35.16
CA LYS A 2 27.02 -9.06 35.89
C LYS A 2 26.18 -7.99 35.14
N LYS A 3 26.81 -7.15 34.31
CA LYS A 3 26.12 -6.16 33.46
C LYS A 3 25.33 -6.82 32.30
N LEU A 4 25.90 -7.87 31.72
CA LEU A 4 25.27 -8.64 30.62
C LEU A 4 24.02 -9.38 31.10
N THR A 5 24.05 -9.94 32.31
CA THR A 5 22.91 -10.65 32.92
C THR A 5 21.73 -9.70 33.17
N LYS A 6 21.99 -8.45 33.57
CA LYS A 6 20.95 -7.41 33.73
C LYS A 6 20.34 -7.00 32.39
N LEU A 7 21.15 -6.89 31.34
CA LEU A 7 20.67 -6.57 29.98
C LEU A 7 19.78 -7.69 29.42
N TYR A 8 20.17 -8.96 29.63
CA TYR A 8 19.39 -10.11 29.21
C TYR A 8 18.02 -10.19 29.92
N LEU A 9 17.99 -9.87 31.22
CA LEU A 9 16.76 -9.77 32.00
C LEU A 9 15.84 -8.63 31.50
N LEU A 10 16.42 -7.49 31.14
CA LEU A 10 15.67 -6.36 30.60
C LEU A 10 15.04 -6.69 29.22
N LEU A 11 15.80 -7.34 28.35
CA LEU A 11 15.32 -7.80 27.02
C LEU A 11 14.24 -8.88 27.14
N ALA A 12 14.38 -9.81 28.10
CA ALA A 12 13.36 -10.82 28.39
C ALA A 12 12.05 -10.18 28.93
N LEU A 13 12.16 -9.17 29.79
CA LEU A 13 11.03 -8.39 30.29
C LEU A 13 10.30 -7.63 29.15
N LEU A 14 11.05 -6.99 28.25
CA LEU A 14 10.49 -6.28 27.09
C LEU A 14 9.83 -7.23 26.06
N CYS A 15 10.29 -8.48 25.97
CA CYS A 15 9.62 -9.49 25.15
C CYS A 15 8.33 -10.02 25.81
N SER A 16 8.27 -10.07 27.14
CA SER A 16 7.14 -10.57 27.91
C SER A 16 5.93 -9.63 27.91
N THR A 17 6.15 -8.30 27.84
CA THR A 17 5.06 -7.30 27.81
C THR A 17 4.15 -7.37 26.58
N LYS A 18 4.57 -8.04 25.49
CA LYS A 18 3.70 -8.35 24.34
C LYS A 18 2.53 -9.28 24.70
N GLY A 19 2.67 -10.13 25.73
CA GLY A 19 1.58 -10.96 26.23
C GLY A 19 0.55 -10.18 27.05
N ALA A 20 0.97 -9.08 27.69
CA ALA A 20 0.09 -8.26 28.53
C ALA A 20 -0.77 -7.28 27.71
N ALA A 21 -0.23 -6.73 26.61
CA ALA A 21 -0.98 -5.87 25.70
C ALA A 21 -2.14 -6.60 24.98
N ALA A 22 -2.02 -7.93 24.79
CA ALA A 22 -3.09 -8.75 24.24
C ALA A 22 -4.26 -8.94 25.23
N ARG A 23 -4.02 -8.90 26.55
CA ARG A 23 -5.06 -9.01 27.59
C ARG A 23 -5.76 -7.70 27.92
N ALA A 24 -5.15 -6.55 27.62
CA ALA A 24 -5.79 -5.24 27.81
C ALA A 24 -6.96 -4.98 26.84
N LYS A 25 -7.08 -5.79 25.78
CA LYS A 25 -8.15 -5.67 24.78
C LYS A 25 -9.49 -6.23 25.25
N ASP A 26 -9.51 -7.09 26.27
CA ASP A 26 -10.73 -7.73 26.79
C ASP A 26 -11.45 -6.87 27.84
N ASN A 27 -10.84 -5.78 28.33
CA ASN A 27 -11.42 -4.93 29.38
C ASN A 27 -11.97 -3.57 28.88
N GLN A 28 -12.09 -3.35 27.57
CA GLN A 28 -12.66 -2.11 27.01
C GLN A 28 -14.18 -2.11 26.82
N VAL A 29 -14.92 -3.02 27.47
CA VAL A 29 -16.40 -3.04 27.46
C VAL A 29 -17.01 -2.35 28.70
N ALA A 30 -16.21 -1.80 29.63
CA ALA A 30 -16.71 -1.31 30.92
C ALA A 30 -16.54 0.19 31.22
N THR A 31 -16.29 1.05 30.23
CA THR A 31 -16.30 2.51 30.43
C THR A 31 -16.82 3.25 29.21
N ALA A 32 -18.14 3.25 29.06
CA ALA A 32 -18.87 4.23 28.27
C ALA A 32 -19.93 4.84 29.17
N ASP A 33 -19.50 5.78 30.01
CA ASP A 33 -20.36 6.81 30.58
C ASP A 33 -19.48 7.93 31.14
N ILE A 34 -19.94 9.17 30.93
CA ILE A 34 -19.50 10.45 31.51
C ILE A 34 -18.69 11.40 30.58
N GLU A 35 -19.30 12.59 30.45
CA GLU A 35 -18.85 13.90 29.91
C GLU A 35 -18.90 14.13 28.38
N GLY A 36 -19.57 15.14 27.83
CA GLY A 36 -20.29 16.29 28.39
C GLY A 36 -20.11 17.53 27.51
N GLY A 37 -21.21 18.09 27.00
CA GLY A 37 -21.39 19.54 26.79
C GLY A 37 -20.83 20.21 25.53
N ILE A 38 -21.69 20.37 24.50
CA ILE A 38 -21.64 21.54 23.61
C ILE A 38 -23.03 22.20 23.65
N SER A 39 -23.05 23.47 24.01
CA SER A 39 -24.26 24.28 24.19
C SER A 39 -24.98 24.53 22.86
N SER A 40 -26.31 24.39 22.85
CA SER A 40 -27.15 24.66 21.67
C SER A 40 -27.12 26.11 21.18
N SER A 41 -26.56 27.03 21.97
CA SER A 41 -26.40 28.45 21.61
C SER A 41 -25.25 28.74 20.64
N GLU A 42 -24.25 27.86 20.50
CA GLU A 42 -23.14 28.06 19.53
C GLU A 42 -23.50 27.65 18.10
N LEU A 43 -24.42 26.69 17.94
CA LEU A 43 -24.91 26.24 16.63
C LEU A 43 -25.80 27.27 15.93
N ASP A 44 -26.40 28.19 16.69
CA ASP A 44 -27.32 29.19 16.14
C ASP A 44 -26.60 30.44 15.58
N TYR A 45 -25.37 30.70 16.03
CA TYR A 45 -24.53 31.80 15.53
C TYR A 45 -24.02 31.53 14.11
N ILE A 46 -23.76 30.26 13.76
CA ILE A 46 -23.24 29.86 12.43
C ILE A 46 -24.36 29.87 11.37
N ARG A 47 -25.63 29.61 11.75
CA ARG A 47 -26.77 29.66 10.81
C ARG A 47 -27.17 31.08 10.39
N LYS A 48 -26.94 32.08 11.23
CA LYS A 48 -27.39 33.46 10.99
C LYS A 48 -26.55 34.24 9.97
N ARG A 49 -25.36 33.76 9.59
CA ARG A 49 -24.43 34.48 8.70
C ARG A 49 -24.55 34.15 7.20
N ARG A 50 -25.46 33.25 6.79
CA ARG A 50 -25.67 32.86 5.37
C ARG A 50 -26.89 33.48 4.67
N ARG A 51 -27.51 34.52 5.24
CA ARG A 51 -28.60 35.26 4.57
C ARG A 51 -28.35 36.75 4.58
N LYS A 52 -27.53 37.23 3.64
CA LYS A 52 -27.55 38.62 3.17
C LYS A 52 -26.73 38.71 1.88
N PHE A 53 -27.38 38.47 0.75
CA PHE A 53 -27.14 39.09 -0.56
C PHE A 53 -28.23 38.55 -1.50
N ARG A 54 -29.34 39.29 -1.61
CA ARG A 54 -30.29 39.17 -2.71
C ARG A 54 -30.46 40.58 -3.27
N LEU A 55 -29.98 40.77 -4.48
CA LEU A 55 -30.30 41.93 -5.32
C LEU A 55 -31.74 41.76 -5.86
N PRO A 56 -32.51 42.84 -6.04
CA PRO A 56 -33.81 42.76 -6.68
C PRO A 56 -33.62 42.82 -8.21
N VAL A 57 -34.06 41.78 -8.91
CA VAL A 57 -34.34 41.87 -10.35
C VAL A 57 -35.84 41.67 -10.50
N ALA A 58 -36.50 42.67 -11.09
CA ALA A 58 -37.90 42.63 -11.44
C ALA A 58 -38.07 41.99 -12.83
N VAL A 59 -38.80 40.87 -12.90
CA VAL A 59 -39.52 40.43 -14.12
C VAL A 59 -40.81 39.74 -13.68
N PRO A 60 -42.00 40.22 -14.08
CA PRO A 60 -43.23 39.46 -14.03
C PRO A 60 -43.44 38.78 -15.39
N LEU A 61 -43.60 37.45 -15.40
CA LEU A 61 -44.34 36.64 -16.39
C LEU A 61 -43.75 35.24 -16.46
N LEU A 62 -44.30 34.30 -15.68
CA LEU A 62 -44.50 32.89 -16.08
C LEU A 62 -45.22 32.13 -14.97
N ASN A 63 -46.48 32.51 -14.75
CA ASN A 63 -47.48 31.62 -14.20
C ASN A 63 -47.89 30.65 -15.31
N ARG A 64 -47.29 29.45 -15.31
CA ARG A 64 -47.73 28.19 -15.93
C ARG A 64 -46.50 27.41 -16.33
N LEU A 65 -46.01 26.55 -15.44
CA LEU A 65 -45.61 25.21 -15.82
C LEU A 65 -45.75 24.30 -14.60
N LYS A 66 -46.42 23.19 -14.85
CA LYS A 66 -46.83 22.13 -13.93
C LYS A 66 -45.72 21.73 -12.96
N ILE A 67 -46.09 21.66 -11.68
CA ILE A 67 -45.37 20.92 -10.65
C ILE A 67 -45.29 19.46 -11.13
N ASN A 68 -44.09 19.00 -11.44
CA ASN A 68 -43.80 17.60 -11.76
C ASN A 68 -43.91 16.75 -10.47
N PRO A 69 -44.60 15.58 -10.47
CA PRO A 69 -44.68 14.70 -9.30
C PRO A 69 -43.37 13.96 -8.96
N LEU A 70 -42.30 14.18 -9.73
CA LEU A 70 -41.02 13.46 -9.58
C LEU A 70 -40.12 13.98 -8.45
N GLU A 71 -40.43 15.14 -7.87
CA GLU A 71 -39.58 15.75 -6.84
C GLU A 71 -40.02 15.41 -5.40
N ARG A 72 -41.07 14.59 -5.23
CA ARG A 72 -41.54 14.14 -3.91
C ARG A 72 -41.05 12.74 -3.51
N ARG A 73 -40.36 12.02 -4.40
CA ARG A 73 -39.86 10.66 -4.14
C ARG A 73 -38.38 10.57 -3.79
N THR A 74 -37.66 11.69 -3.71
CA THR A 74 -36.26 11.75 -3.24
C THR A 74 -36.14 12.11 -1.77
N ARG A 75 -37.24 12.11 -1.00
CA ARG A 75 -37.25 12.47 0.43
C ARG A 75 -37.45 11.29 1.39
N GLU A 76 -37.65 10.08 0.87
CA GLU A 76 -37.84 8.86 1.68
C GLU A 76 -36.89 7.72 1.31
N ASP A 77 -35.90 7.95 0.44
CA ASP A 77 -34.82 7.00 0.23
C ASP A 77 -33.76 7.19 1.31
N GLY A 78 -33.85 6.32 2.30
CA GLY A 78 -32.71 5.63 2.91
C GLY A 78 -31.61 6.55 3.41
N ALA A 79 -31.50 6.64 4.73
CA ALA A 79 -30.23 6.89 5.39
C ALA A 79 -29.15 6.04 4.70
N ILE A 80 -28.38 6.66 3.80
CA ILE A 80 -27.08 6.18 3.38
C ILE A 80 -26.30 6.17 4.67
N GLN A 81 -26.31 5.02 5.33
CA GLN A 81 -25.55 4.74 6.52
C GLN A 81 -24.12 5.05 6.12
N GLN A 82 -23.66 6.23 6.56
CA GLN A 82 -22.35 6.75 6.19
C GLN A 82 -21.36 5.64 6.51
N GLN A 83 -20.62 5.19 5.49
CA GLN A 83 -19.44 4.31 5.61
C GLN A 83 -18.29 5.00 6.39
N ALA A 84 -18.60 5.81 7.39
CA ALA A 84 -17.69 6.49 8.28
C ALA A 84 -16.88 5.52 9.16
N HIS A 85 -17.25 4.24 9.23
CA HIS A 85 -16.61 3.29 10.14
C HIS A 85 -15.39 2.54 9.57
N ILE A 86 -15.01 2.75 8.30
CA ILE A 86 -13.83 2.05 7.71
C ILE A 86 -12.53 2.89 7.80
N VAL A 87 -12.63 4.20 8.03
CA VAL A 87 -11.48 5.11 8.16
C VAL A 87 -10.63 4.94 9.45
N PRO A 88 -11.13 4.50 10.64
CA PRO A 88 -10.32 4.53 11.87
C PRO A 88 -9.14 3.55 11.89
N ARG A 89 -9.12 2.51 11.03
CA ARG A 89 -8.05 1.51 11.03
C ARG A 89 -6.71 2.03 10.53
N LYS A 90 -6.70 2.98 9.58
CA LYS A 90 -5.44 3.53 9.04
C LYS A 90 -4.65 4.29 10.12
N ARG A 91 -5.32 5.18 10.88
CA ARG A 91 -4.67 5.96 11.95
C ARG A 91 -4.09 5.08 13.06
N GLN A 92 -4.85 4.07 13.51
CA GLN A 92 -4.37 3.14 14.53
C GLN A 92 -3.16 2.32 14.06
N PHE A 93 -3.15 1.90 12.79
CA PHE A 93 -2.00 1.23 12.20
C PHE A 93 -0.76 2.12 12.20
N TYR A 94 -0.86 3.36 11.71
CA TYR A 94 0.25 4.31 11.71
C TYR A 94 0.75 4.63 13.13
N ALA A 95 -0.15 4.83 14.09
CA ALA A 95 0.21 5.08 15.48
C ALA A 95 0.97 3.89 16.11
N THR A 96 0.52 2.66 15.82
CA THR A 96 1.19 1.44 16.32
C THR A 96 2.58 1.29 15.70
N CYS A 97 2.72 1.55 14.40
CA CYS A 97 4.01 1.51 13.71
C CYS A 97 4.96 2.58 14.23
N MET A 98 4.48 3.82 14.38
CA MET A 98 5.27 4.92 14.91
C MET A 98 5.71 4.64 16.35
N GLY A 99 4.81 4.12 17.20
CA GLY A 99 5.14 3.74 18.57
C GLY A 99 6.22 2.64 18.65
N ALA A 100 6.17 1.64 17.76
CA ALA A 100 7.19 0.60 17.68
C ALA A 100 8.56 1.17 17.28
N VAL A 101 8.61 2.04 16.26
CA VAL A 101 9.85 2.71 15.81
C VAL A 101 10.43 3.59 16.91
N LEU A 102 9.59 4.40 17.56
CA LEU A 102 10.01 5.27 18.66
C LEU A 102 10.57 4.46 19.83
N ALA A 103 9.91 3.36 20.21
CA ALA A 103 10.38 2.49 21.29
C ALA A 103 11.73 1.83 20.95
N TRP A 104 11.89 1.37 19.71
CA TRP A 104 13.13 0.78 19.21
C TRP A 104 14.30 1.79 19.23
N VAL A 105 14.13 2.98 18.66
CA VAL A 105 15.16 4.03 18.66
C VAL A 105 15.48 4.53 20.07
N SER A 106 14.45 4.72 20.91
CA SER A 106 14.65 5.19 22.29
C SER A 106 15.42 4.19 23.14
N THR A 107 15.16 2.89 22.95
CA THR A 107 15.87 1.83 23.68
C THR A 107 17.37 1.85 23.38
N ALA A 108 17.75 1.96 22.10
CA ALA A 108 19.15 2.07 21.72
C ALA A 108 19.78 3.41 22.14
N THR A 109 19.04 4.51 22.07
CA THR A 109 19.50 5.83 22.55
C THR A 109 19.87 5.76 24.02
N ILE A 110 19.01 5.18 24.86
CA ILE A 110 19.27 5.01 26.29
C ILE A 110 20.46 4.07 26.53
N PHE A 111 20.58 2.99 25.74
CA PHE A 111 21.71 2.07 25.84
C PHE A 111 23.04 2.79 25.58
N TYR A 112 23.19 3.50 24.45
CA TYR A 112 24.45 4.18 24.13
C TYR A 112 24.76 5.31 25.12
N ALA A 113 23.75 6.08 25.53
CA ALA A 113 23.93 7.14 26.52
C ALA A 113 24.44 6.60 27.87
N ARG A 114 24.00 5.40 28.29
CA ARG A 114 24.42 4.79 29.56
C ARG A 114 25.67 3.94 29.45
N TYR A 115 25.94 3.37 28.28
CA TYR A 115 27.08 2.47 28.08
C TYR A 115 28.38 3.25 27.87
N TYR A 116 28.29 4.36 27.13
CA TYR A 116 29.43 5.19 26.75
C TYR A 116 29.45 6.58 27.41
N ASP A 117 28.49 6.87 28.30
CA ASP A 117 28.30 8.20 28.91
C ASP A 117 28.19 9.34 27.88
N TRP A 118 27.69 9.02 26.68
CA TRP A 118 27.48 10.01 25.62
C TRP A 118 26.29 10.93 25.91
N PRO A 119 26.34 12.19 25.44
CA PRO A 119 25.16 13.05 25.41
C PRO A 119 23.97 12.38 24.71
N ILE A 120 22.76 12.62 25.21
CA ILE A 120 21.52 12.05 24.62
C ILE A 120 21.40 12.36 23.12
N PRO A 121 21.68 13.58 22.62
CA PRO A 121 21.59 13.87 21.18
C PRO A 121 22.56 13.02 20.34
N GLN A 122 23.79 12.84 20.81
CA GLN A 122 24.79 12.00 20.13
C GLN A 122 24.38 10.53 20.14
N SER A 123 23.86 10.04 21.27
CA SER A 123 23.36 8.68 21.42
C SER A 123 22.13 8.40 20.53
N PHE A 124 21.26 9.40 20.38
CA PHE A 124 20.10 9.32 19.49
C PHE A 124 20.53 9.25 18.03
N PHE A 125 21.46 10.15 17.64
CA PHE A 125 22.03 10.14 16.30
C PHE A 125 22.64 8.76 15.99
N TYR A 126 23.47 8.23 16.88
CA TYR A 126 24.09 6.93 16.71
C TYR A 126 23.07 5.77 16.68
N ALA A 127 22.03 5.83 17.52
CA ALA A 127 20.97 4.82 17.53
C ALA A 127 20.18 4.76 16.21
N VAL A 128 19.95 5.92 15.58
CA VAL A 128 19.33 6.02 14.26
C VAL A 128 20.28 5.56 13.18
N ASP A 129 21.52 6.06 13.16
CA ASP A 129 22.53 5.71 12.15
C ASP A 129 22.84 4.21 12.15
N ALA A 130 23.11 3.63 13.32
CA ALA A 130 23.36 2.21 13.47
C ALA A 130 22.10 1.38 13.18
N GLY A 131 20.94 1.76 13.72
CA GLY A 131 19.69 1.02 13.53
C GLY A 131 19.21 1.01 12.07
N MET A 132 19.42 2.11 11.36
CA MET A 132 19.08 2.28 9.93
C MET A 132 20.27 1.96 9.02
N SER A 133 21.41 1.53 9.60
CA SER A 133 22.65 1.19 8.91
C SER A 133 23.03 2.15 7.79
N ILE A 134 22.90 3.44 8.08
CA ILE A 134 23.15 4.50 7.09
C ILE A 134 24.66 4.61 6.85
N GLY A 135 25.46 4.31 7.87
CA GLY A 135 26.90 4.23 7.75
C GLY A 135 27.53 5.61 7.53
N PHE A 136 26.87 6.68 7.98
CA PHE A 136 27.46 8.01 7.88
C PHE A 136 28.62 8.11 8.86
N CYS A 137 29.77 8.54 8.34
CA CYS A 137 31.06 8.72 9.00
C CYS A 137 30.97 9.55 10.28
N THR A 138 30.49 8.95 11.36
CA THR A 138 30.79 9.44 12.68
C THR A 138 32.11 8.83 13.10
N ASP A 139 33.03 9.69 13.55
CA ASP A 139 34.27 9.27 14.25
C ASP A 139 33.96 8.56 15.58
N VAL A 140 32.67 8.34 15.87
CA VAL A 140 32.15 7.63 17.02
C VAL A 140 32.21 6.13 16.73
N HIS A 141 33.39 5.56 16.94
CA HIS A 141 33.59 4.13 16.77
C HIS A 141 33.30 3.37 18.07
N GLU A 142 32.51 2.31 17.95
CA GLU A 142 32.34 1.34 19.03
C GLU A 142 33.64 0.60 19.30
N THR A 143 34.21 0.80 20.49
CA THR A 143 35.45 0.16 20.91
C THR A 143 35.20 -1.16 21.62
N GLU A 144 34.05 -1.33 22.26
CA GLU A 144 33.77 -2.51 23.08
C GLU A 144 32.96 -3.58 22.34
N VAL A 145 33.37 -4.84 22.50
CA VAL A 145 32.68 -6.02 21.94
C VAL A 145 31.22 -6.11 22.42
N GLY A 146 30.96 -5.67 23.66
CA GLY A 146 29.63 -5.67 24.27
C GLY A 146 28.63 -4.76 23.55
N SER A 147 29.06 -3.57 23.11
CA SER A 147 28.19 -2.70 22.33
C SER A 147 27.95 -3.27 20.94
N ARG A 148 28.97 -3.83 20.28
CA ARG A 148 28.83 -4.39 18.92
C ARG A 148 27.79 -5.50 18.88
N ALA A 149 27.78 -6.35 19.90
CA ALA A 149 26.76 -7.38 20.07
C ALA A 149 25.36 -6.79 20.24
N PHE A 150 25.22 -5.71 21.03
CA PHE A 150 23.95 -5.00 21.15
C PHE A 150 23.53 -4.38 19.81
N THR A 151 24.45 -3.76 19.08
CA THR A 151 24.21 -3.11 17.79
C THR A 151 23.74 -4.11 16.73
N ILE A 152 24.33 -5.31 16.68
CA ILE A 152 23.84 -6.42 15.85
C ILE A 152 22.38 -6.73 16.19
N VAL A 153 22.05 -6.88 17.47
CA VAL A 153 20.67 -7.15 17.91
C VAL A 153 19.75 -5.99 17.56
N HIS A 154 20.20 -4.75 17.73
CA HIS A 154 19.46 -3.54 17.40
C HIS A 154 19.15 -3.45 15.90
N ILE A 155 20.12 -3.73 15.03
CA ILE A 155 19.95 -3.79 13.58
C ILE A 155 18.99 -4.91 13.20
N LEU A 156 19.15 -6.12 13.75
CA LEU A 156 18.26 -7.25 13.46
C LEU A 156 16.83 -7.00 13.94
N LEU A 157 16.66 -6.34 15.10
CA LEU A 157 15.37 -5.88 15.59
C LEU A 157 14.81 -4.78 14.69
N GLY A 158 15.63 -3.86 14.19
CA GLY A 158 15.27 -2.85 13.21
C GLY A 158 14.83 -3.45 11.88
N ALA A 159 15.52 -4.49 11.39
CA ALA A 159 15.14 -5.22 10.18
C ALA A 159 13.84 -6.02 10.37
N ARG A 160 13.61 -6.59 11.56
CA ARG A 160 12.40 -7.34 11.89
C ARG A 160 11.20 -6.45 12.16
N GLN A 161 11.40 -5.40 12.96
CA GLN A 161 10.38 -4.40 13.26
C GLN A 161 10.19 -3.44 12.12
N GLY A 162 11.17 -3.37 11.20
CA GLY A 162 11.18 -2.70 9.93
C GLY A 162 9.83 -2.83 9.30
N VAL A 163 9.02 -1.82 9.63
CA VAL A 163 7.59 -1.75 9.42
C VAL A 163 7.32 -2.00 7.94
N ALA A 164 8.27 -1.71 7.08
CA ALA A 164 8.27 -1.97 5.65
C ALA A 164 7.96 -3.39 5.19
N SER A 165 8.45 -4.49 5.79
CA SER A 165 8.16 -5.81 5.18
C SER A 165 6.72 -6.25 5.45
N ARG A 166 6.25 -6.05 6.70
CA ARG A 166 4.85 -6.31 7.06
C ARG A 166 3.91 -5.27 6.48
N SER A 167 4.31 -4.01 6.45
CA SER A 167 3.51 -2.95 5.86
C SER A 167 3.47 -3.09 4.36
N ALA A 168 4.57 -3.38 3.66
CA ALA A 168 4.53 -3.64 2.22
C ALA A 168 3.68 -4.87 1.90
N ALA A 169 3.73 -5.93 2.70
CA ALA A 169 2.82 -7.06 2.53
C ALA A 169 1.35 -6.66 2.76
N VAL A 170 1.05 -5.91 3.83
CA VAL A 170 -0.30 -5.41 4.11
C VAL A 170 -0.76 -4.41 3.05
N PHE A 171 0.11 -3.54 2.56
CA PHE A 171 -0.15 -2.58 1.50
C PHE A 171 -0.39 -3.29 0.18
N LYS A 172 0.44 -4.29 -0.16
CA LYS A 172 0.22 -5.15 -1.33
C LYS A 172 -1.14 -5.82 -1.24
N LEU A 173 -1.52 -6.36 -0.08
CA LEU A 173 -2.85 -6.94 0.14
C LEU A 173 -3.97 -5.90 0.01
N ILE A 174 -3.78 -4.68 0.53
CA ILE A 174 -4.74 -3.58 0.38
C ILE A 174 -4.91 -3.22 -1.11
N LEU A 175 -3.80 -3.07 -1.84
CA LEU A 175 -3.79 -2.75 -3.27
C LEU A 175 -4.42 -3.87 -4.11
N GLU A 176 -4.09 -5.13 -3.83
CA GLU A 176 -4.72 -6.29 -4.46
C GLU A 176 -6.22 -6.28 -4.18
N ARG A 177 -6.64 -6.07 -2.93
CA ARG A 177 -8.06 -6.05 -2.56
C ARG A 177 -8.82 -4.90 -3.23
N ASP A 178 -8.21 -3.72 -3.33
CA ASP A 178 -8.81 -2.58 -4.03
C ASP A 178 -8.86 -2.81 -5.56
N SER A 179 -7.86 -3.47 -6.14
CA SER A 179 -7.87 -3.88 -7.56
C SER A 179 -8.99 -4.88 -7.83
N PHE A 180 -9.12 -5.92 -6.99
CA PHE A 180 -10.23 -6.87 -7.06
C PHE A 180 -11.58 -6.18 -6.90
N LYS A 181 -11.71 -5.29 -5.92
CA LYS A 181 -12.93 -4.49 -5.73
C LYS A 181 -13.30 -3.76 -7.03
N LYS A 182 -12.37 -3.00 -7.61
CA LYS A 182 -12.60 -2.28 -8.87
C LYS A 182 -13.01 -3.22 -10.00
N ALA A 183 -12.36 -4.38 -10.12
CA ALA A 183 -12.69 -5.38 -11.13
C ALA A 183 -14.10 -5.97 -10.95
N PHE A 184 -14.48 -6.33 -9.72
CA PHE A 184 -15.83 -6.80 -9.37
C PHE A 184 -16.91 -5.77 -9.70
N TYR A 185 -16.67 -4.49 -9.39
CA TYR A 185 -17.63 -3.43 -9.72
C TYR A 185 -17.65 -3.09 -11.20
N ALA A 186 -16.51 -3.12 -11.91
CA ALA A 186 -16.46 -2.82 -13.34
C ALA A 186 -17.31 -3.79 -14.18
N VAL A 187 -17.24 -5.10 -13.86
CA VAL A 187 -18.08 -6.12 -14.52
C VAL A 187 -19.57 -5.86 -14.24
N ASN A 188 -19.91 -5.52 -12.99
CA ASN A 188 -21.29 -5.26 -12.61
C ASN A 188 -21.87 -3.95 -13.18
N VAL A 189 -21.05 -2.90 -13.32
CA VAL A 189 -21.47 -1.65 -13.97
C VAL A 189 -21.85 -1.90 -15.43
N ALA A 190 -21.05 -2.71 -16.15
CA ALA A 190 -21.36 -3.09 -17.53
C ALA A 190 -22.70 -3.83 -17.66
N LYS A 191 -23.08 -4.64 -16.65
CA LYS A 191 -24.39 -5.31 -16.57
C LYS A 191 -25.53 -4.37 -16.20
N ARG A 192 -25.32 -3.45 -15.24
CA ARG A 192 -26.35 -2.52 -14.77
C ARG A 192 -26.82 -1.54 -15.84
N PHE A 193 -26.01 -1.26 -16.86
CA PHE A 193 -26.51 -0.54 -18.04
C PHE A 193 -27.59 -1.30 -18.82
N LYS A 194 -27.82 -2.59 -18.54
CA LYS A 194 -28.83 -3.43 -19.19
C LYS A 194 -29.99 -3.87 -18.29
N LEU A 195 -29.91 -3.74 -16.98
CA LEU A 195 -30.96 -4.20 -16.05
C LEU A 195 -31.26 -3.20 -14.95
N ASP A 196 -32.54 -3.16 -14.60
CA ASP A 196 -33.21 -2.25 -13.65
C ASP A 196 -32.49 -2.10 -12.31
N GLN A 197 -32.52 -0.89 -11.74
CA GLN A 197 -31.60 -0.40 -10.69
C GLN A 197 -31.82 -0.97 -9.27
N SER A 198 -32.52 -2.10 -9.10
CA SER A 198 -32.73 -2.67 -7.76
C SER A 198 -31.40 -3.14 -7.16
N GLN A 199 -31.05 -2.58 -6.00
CA GLN A 199 -29.78 -2.69 -5.28
C GLN A 199 -29.40 -4.14 -4.90
N THR A 200 -28.92 -4.92 -5.85
CA THR A 200 -28.29 -6.21 -5.57
C THR A 200 -26.79 -6.03 -5.35
N GLU A 201 -26.27 -6.73 -4.35
CA GLU A 201 -24.84 -6.83 -4.07
C GLU A 201 -24.08 -7.31 -5.32
N PRO A 202 -22.82 -6.88 -5.53
CA PRO A 202 -22.04 -7.31 -6.67
C PRO A 202 -21.75 -8.82 -6.55
N VAL A 203 -22.39 -9.59 -7.42
CA VAL A 203 -22.17 -11.03 -7.62
C VAL A 203 -21.49 -11.26 -8.96
N LEU A 204 -20.59 -12.24 -9.04
CA LEU A 204 -19.96 -12.65 -10.29
C LEU A 204 -20.30 -14.11 -10.56
N THR A 205 -20.61 -14.46 -11.81
CA THR A 205 -20.63 -15.88 -12.21
C THR A 205 -19.21 -16.45 -12.17
N HIS A 206 -19.06 -17.77 -12.14
CA HIS A 206 -17.73 -18.39 -12.16
C HIS A 206 -16.90 -17.94 -13.37
N ASP A 207 -17.48 -17.86 -14.57
CA ASP A 207 -16.77 -17.38 -15.77
C ASP A 207 -16.27 -15.93 -15.62
N GLU A 208 -17.09 -15.06 -15.04
CA GLU A 208 -16.70 -13.67 -14.78
C GLU A 208 -15.63 -13.55 -13.70
N PHE A 209 -15.74 -14.38 -12.67
CA PHE A 209 -14.74 -14.46 -11.64
C PHE A 209 -13.39 -14.92 -12.19
N LYS A 210 -13.37 -15.88 -13.13
CA LYS A 210 -12.16 -16.30 -13.84
C LYS A 210 -11.50 -15.14 -14.59
N VAL A 211 -12.29 -14.36 -15.35
CA VAL A 211 -11.80 -13.16 -16.06
C VAL A 211 -11.24 -12.13 -15.08
N VAL A 212 -11.89 -11.94 -13.93
CA VAL A 212 -11.40 -11.04 -12.88
C VAL A 212 -10.07 -11.53 -12.30
N LEU A 213 -9.90 -12.82 -12.07
CA LEU A 213 -8.63 -13.40 -11.61
C LEU A 213 -7.51 -13.21 -12.64
N GLU A 214 -7.77 -13.50 -13.91
CA GLU A 214 -6.80 -13.35 -15.01
C GLU A 214 -6.36 -11.87 -15.17
N LYS A 215 -7.29 -10.93 -15.09
CA LYS A 215 -6.97 -9.48 -15.12
C LYS A 215 -6.09 -9.01 -13.95
N ASN A 216 -6.09 -9.75 -12.84
CA ASN A 216 -5.25 -9.50 -11.68
C ASN A 216 -3.99 -10.40 -11.66
N ASN A 217 -3.58 -10.91 -12.82
CA ASN A 217 -2.42 -11.79 -13.01
C ASN A 217 -2.48 -13.09 -12.17
N CYS A 218 -3.68 -13.55 -11.83
CA CYS A 218 -3.89 -14.81 -11.14
C CYS A 218 -4.27 -15.89 -12.17
N HIS A 219 -3.27 -16.50 -12.79
CA HIS A 219 -3.45 -17.60 -13.75
C HIS A 219 -3.61 -18.92 -13.01
N LEU A 220 -4.80 -19.52 -13.12
CA LEU A 220 -5.14 -20.81 -12.53
C LEU A 220 -5.53 -21.77 -13.65
N SER A 221 -5.09 -23.03 -13.56
CA SER A 221 -5.64 -24.10 -14.40
C SER A 221 -7.12 -24.33 -14.09
N ASP A 222 -7.89 -24.93 -15.01
CA ASP A 222 -9.34 -25.12 -14.80
C ASP A 222 -9.66 -25.94 -13.52
N GLU A 223 -8.83 -26.93 -13.21
CA GLU A 223 -8.91 -27.73 -11.98
C GLU A 223 -8.57 -26.91 -10.72
N GLU A 224 -7.61 -25.99 -10.82
CA GLU A 224 -7.27 -25.06 -9.73
C GLU A 224 -8.37 -24.04 -9.51
N PHE A 225 -8.92 -23.49 -10.61
CA PHE A 225 -10.00 -22.53 -10.60
C PHE A 225 -11.28 -23.13 -10.01
N LYS A 226 -11.65 -24.34 -10.41
CA LYS A 226 -12.80 -25.07 -9.84
C LYS A 226 -12.70 -25.19 -8.32
N ARG A 227 -11.52 -25.51 -7.79
CA ARG A 227 -11.27 -25.59 -6.34
C ARG A 227 -11.39 -24.23 -5.64
N VAL A 228 -10.97 -23.17 -6.31
CA VAL A 228 -11.16 -21.80 -5.80
C VAL A 228 -12.64 -21.44 -5.77
N CYS A 229 -13.41 -21.81 -6.80
CA CYS A 229 -14.87 -21.64 -6.80
C CYS A 229 -15.54 -22.44 -5.68
N GLU A 230 -15.19 -23.72 -5.49
CA GLU A 230 -15.71 -24.56 -4.39
C GLU A 230 -15.48 -23.92 -3.01
N PHE A 231 -14.41 -23.15 -2.84
CA PHE A 231 -14.12 -22.46 -1.58
C PHE A 231 -14.90 -21.15 -1.40
N TYR A 232 -15.01 -20.34 -2.46
CA TYR A 232 -15.70 -19.04 -2.40
C TYR A 232 -17.20 -19.10 -2.67
N ASP A 233 -17.71 -20.24 -3.13
CA ASP A 233 -19.11 -20.55 -3.37
C ASP A 233 -19.49 -21.88 -2.67
N PRO A 234 -19.51 -21.89 -1.32
CA PRO A 234 -19.76 -23.12 -0.55
C PRO A 234 -21.18 -23.68 -0.72
N ASN A 235 -22.10 -22.89 -1.26
CA ASN A 235 -23.49 -23.27 -1.52
C ASN A 235 -23.71 -23.79 -2.95
N GLU A 236 -22.67 -23.78 -3.80
CA GLU A 236 -22.75 -24.15 -5.22
C GLU A 236 -23.82 -23.35 -5.98
N GLU A 237 -23.98 -22.06 -5.67
CA GLU A 237 -24.95 -21.18 -6.32
C GLU A 237 -24.52 -20.82 -7.77
N GLY A 238 -23.29 -21.16 -8.17
CA GLY A 238 -22.69 -20.80 -9.46
C GLY A 238 -22.21 -19.34 -9.49
N VAL A 239 -22.21 -18.67 -8.32
CA VAL A 239 -21.90 -17.25 -8.18
C VAL A 239 -21.03 -16.99 -6.96
N VAL A 240 -20.07 -16.07 -7.10
CA VAL A 240 -19.18 -15.63 -6.02
C VAL A 240 -19.66 -14.27 -5.51
N LYS A 241 -20.05 -14.23 -4.23
CA LYS A 241 -20.45 -12.99 -3.53
C LYS A 241 -19.21 -12.22 -3.11
N TYR A 242 -19.13 -10.92 -3.45
CA TYR A 242 -17.96 -10.11 -3.15
C TYR A 242 -17.66 -10.01 -1.65
N GLU A 243 -18.68 -9.95 -0.79
CA GLU A 243 -18.46 -9.85 0.66
C GLU A 243 -17.75 -11.09 1.23
N TYR A 244 -18.21 -12.27 0.81
CA TYR A 244 -17.59 -13.54 1.20
C TYR A 244 -16.15 -13.65 0.68
N PHE A 245 -15.93 -13.27 -0.59
CA PHE A 245 -14.58 -13.19 -1.17
C PHE A 245 -13.69 -12.23 -0.37
N ALA A 246 -14.13 -11.00 -0.11
CA ALA A 246 -13.34 -9.98 0.56
C ALA A 246 -13.00 -10.31 2.02
N GLN A 247 -13.82 -11.14 2.69
CA GLN A 247 -13.56 -11.62 4.03
C GLN A 247 -12.48 -12.71 4.08
N HIS A 248 -12.42 -13.57 3.05
CA HIS A 248 -11.51 -14.73 3.00
C HIS A 248 -10.35 -14.55 2.01
N PHE A 249 -10.22 -13.40 1.38
CA PHE A 249 -9.15 -13.13 0.42
C PHE A 249 -7.85 -12.75 1.15
N GLU A 250 -6.86 -13.63 1.06
CA GLU A 250 -5.51 -13.46 1.63
C GLU A 250 -4.46 -13.05 0.57
N GLY A 251 -4.89 -12.54 -0.58
CA GLY A 251 -4.03 -12.18 -1.70
C GLY A 251 -3.97 -13.25 -2.80
N CYS A 252 -3.42 -12.89 -3.97
CA CYS A 252 -3.30 -13.81 -5.11
C CYS A 252 -2.48 -15.07 -4.77
N GLN A 253 -1.45 -14.93 -3.93
CA GLN A 253 -0.66 -16.08 -3.46
C GLN A 253 -1.49 -17.05 -2.60
N GLY A 254 -2.42 -16.52 -1.79
CA GLY A 254 -3.35 -17.32 -1.01
C GLY A 254 -4.28 -18.15 -1.89
N LEU A 255 -4.80 -17.55 -2.97
CA LEU A 255 -5.61 -18.27 -3.97
C LEU A 255 -4.85 -19.42 -4.62
N VAL A 256 -3.61 -19.17 -5.06
CA VAL A 256 -2.77 -20.20 -5.68
C VAL A 256 -2.43 -21.32 -4.67
N ALA A 257 -2.15 -20.97 -3.42
CA ALA A 257 -1.90 -21.95 -2.37
C ALA A 257 -3.14 -22.80 -2.05
N LEU A 258 -4.32 -22.17 -2.00
CA LEU A 258 -5.60 -22.83 -1.80
C LEU A 258 -5.93 -23.78 -2.95
N ALA A 259 -5.69 -23.33 -4.18
CA ALA A 259 -5.88 -24.15 -5.37
C ALA A 259 -4.97 -25.39 -5.34
N ARG A 260 -3.71 -25.24 -4.94
CA ARG A 260 -2.71 -26.33 -5.00
C ARG A 260 -2.75 -27.33 -3.83
N THR A 261 -3.37 -26.99 -2.70
CA THR A 261 -3.23 -27.78 -1.46
C THR A 261 -3.94 -29.15 -1.47
N ARG A 262 -4.77 -29.45 -2.48
CA ARG A 262 -5.63 -30.66 -2.50
C ARG A 262 -5.13 -31.85 -3.34
N ILE A 263 -3.89 -31.85 -3.83
CA ILE A 263 -3.34 -33.02 -4.55
C ILE A 263 -3.15 -34.19 -3.56
N LYS A 264 -4.08 -35.15 -3.57
CA LYS A 264 -4.04 -36.36 -2.73
C LYS A 264 -2.95 -37.31 -3.23
N TYR A 265 -1.78 -37.28 -2.59
CA TYR A 265 -0.75 -38.30 -2.79
C TYR A 265 -1.11 -39.57 -2.01
N ASN A 266 -1.41 -40.66 -2.74
CA ASN A 266 -1.85 -41.93 -2.16
C ASN A 266 -0.73 -42.82 -1.60
N SER A 267 0.55 -42.52 -1.85
CA SER A 267 1.65 -43.34 -1.30
C SER A 267 2.31 -42.70 -0.06
N PRO A 268 2.68 -43.50 0.96
CA PRO A 268 3.36 -43.02 2.17
C PRO A 268 4.76 -42.45 1.87
N VAL A 269 5.49 -43.04 0.91
CA VAL A 269 6.82 -42.56 0.48
C VAL A 269 6.71 -41.22 -0.22
N THR A 270 5.76 -41.08 -1.16
CA THR A 270 5.47 -39.78 -1.81
C THR A 270 5.03 -38.75 -0.79
N ARG A 271 4.39 -39.14 0.33
CA ARG A 271 3.96 -38.20 1.37
C ARG A 271 5.16 -37.63 2.15
N SER A 272 6.18 -38.43 2.44
CA SER A 272 7.42 -37.95 3.09
C SER A 272 8.29 -37.12 2.16
N ILE A 273 8.48 -37.57 0.91
CA ILE A 273 9.22 -36.81 -0.10
C ILE A 273 8.50 -35.50 -0.41
N ALA A 274 7.17 -35.51 -0.56
CA ALA A 274 6.40 -34.29 -0.75
C ALA A 274 6.45 -33.37 0.48
N LYS A 275 6.57 -33.89 1.72
CA LYS A 275 6.80 -33.05 2.91
C LYS A 275 8.16 -32.38 2.87
N LEU A 276 9.23 -33.12 2.59
CA LEU A 276 10.58 -32.57 2.51
C LEU A 276 10.72 -31.61 1.34
N TYR A 277 10.24 -32.01 0.15
CA TYR A 277 10.17 -31.16 -1.02
C TYR A 277 9.33 -29.92 -0.73
N ARG A 278 8.19 -30.02 -0.05
CA ARG A 278 7.40 -28.85 0.34
C ARG A 278 8.15 -27.97 1.34
N LEU A 279 8.94 -28.53 2.26
CA LEU A 279 9.72 -27.74 3.21
C LEU A 279 10.85 -26.98 2.50
N VAL A 280 11.60 -27.67 1.64
CA VAL A 280 12.68 -27.11 0.82
C VAL A 280 12.13 -26.16 -0.24
N SER A 281 11.10 -26.56 -0.97
CA SER A 281 10.43 -25.72 -1.95
C SER A 281 9.82 -24.52 -1.26
N ASN A 282 9.19 -24.63 -0.09
CA ASN A 282 8.68 -23.46 0.63
C ASN A 282 9.80 -22.50 1.01
N LEU A 283 10.99 -23.00 1.36
CA LEU A 283 12.17 -22.17 1.60
C LEU A 283 12.61 -21.39 0.34
N PHE A 284 12.47 -21.96 -0.86
CA PHE A 284 12.87 -21.32 -2.12
C PHE A 284 11.74 -20.59 -2.88
N THR A 285 10.48 -21.01 -2.68
CA THR A 285 9.30 -20.58 -3.43
C THR A 285 8.58 -19.44 -2.73
N SER A 286 8.63 -19.39 -1.39
CA SER A 286 8.16 -18.24 -0.67
C SER A 286 9.15 -17.10 -0.87
N ASP A 287 8.69 -16.01 -1.49
CA ASP A 287 9.48 -14.81 -1.73
C ASP A 287 10.21 -14.36 -0.45
N PHE A 288 9.55 -14.45 0.71
CA PHE A 288 10.11 -14.12 2.01
C PHE A 288 11.25 -15.06 2.43
N HIS A 289 11.06 -16.37 2.31
CA HIS A 289 12.09 -17.33 2.71
C HIS A 289 13.32 -17.25 1.80
N ARG A 290 13.12 -16.97 0.50
CA ARG A 290 14.21 -16.73 -0.43
C ARG A 290 15.06 -15.55 -0.02
N ILE A 291 14.43 -14.44 0.38
CA ILE A 291 15.12 -13.26 0.90
C ILE A 291 15.89 -13.60 2.17
N TYR A 292 15.28 -14.31 3.13
CA TYR A 292 15.97 -14.72 4.36
C TYR A 292 17.14 -15.67 4.11
N LEU A 293 17.01 -16.57 3.13
CA LEU A 293 18.08 -17.49 2.75
C LEU A 293 19.25 -16.73 2.11
N ILE A 294 18.97 -15.81 1.19
CA ILE A 294 19.99 -14.93 0.59
C ILE A 294 20.70 -14.12 1.67
N PHE A 295 19.94 -13.56 2.63
CA PHE A 295 20.48 -12.81 3.75
C PHE A 295 21.32 -13.66 4.68
N GLY A 296 20.87 -14.89 4.98
CA GLY A 296 21.62 -15.85 5.79
C GLY A 296 22.95 -16.23 5.13
N LEU A 297 22.93 -16.51 3.82
CA LEU A 297 24.14 -16.80 3.04
C LEU A 297 25.07 -15.59 2.97
N TRP A 298 24.53 -14.39 2.80
CA TRP A 298 25.31 -13.14 2.80
C TRP A 298 26.03 -12.94 4.14
N VAL A 299 25.31 -13.03 5.27
CA VAL A 299 25.88 -12.87 6.61
C VAL A 299 26.90 -13.97 6.88
N ALA A 300 26.61 -15.22 6.55
CA ALA A 300 27.54 -16.33 6.71
C ALA A 300 28.83 -16.12 5.89
N GLY A 301 28.70 -15.69 4.63
CA GLY A 301 29.82 -15.37 3.76
C GLY A 301 30.67 -14.21 4.30
N GLY A 302 30.03 -13.12 4.73
CA GLY A 302 30.69 -11.96 5.31
C GLY A 302 31.42 -12.26 6.63
N VAL A 303 30.80 -13.04 7.52
CA VAL A 303 31.44 -13.50 8.76
C VAL A 303 32.65 -14.38 8.47
N THR A 304 32.47 -15.36 7.59
CA THR A 304 33.54 -16.28 7.17
C THR A 304 34.71 -15.49 6.59
N TRP A 305 34.44 -14.56 5.67
CA TRP A 305 35.45 -13.68 5.08
C TRP A 305 36.17 -12.83 6.14
N GLY A 306 35.44 -12.17 7.05
CA GLY A 306 36.04 -11.33 8.09
C GLY A 306 36.94 -12.11 9.05
N VAL A 307 36.55 -13.33 9.42
CA VAL A 307 37.35 -14.19 10.29
C VAL A 307 38.61 -14.69 9.57
N TYR A 308 38.49 -15.18 8.33
CA TYR A 308 39.62 -15.77 7.62
C TYR A 308 40.57 -14.75 7.01
N SER A 309 40.06 -13.70 6.36
CA SER A 309 40.89 -12.73 5.62
C SER A 309 41.39 -11.58 6.49
N GLN A 310 40.60 -11.13 7.47
CA GLN A 310 40.91 -9.94 8.27
C GLN A 310 41.28 -10.28 9.73
N HIS A 311 41.24 -11.57 10.09
CA HIS A 311 41.49 -12.06 11.45
C HIS A 311 40.63 -11.36 12.52
N TRP A 312 39.42 -10.94 12.15
CA TRP A 312 38.47 -10.36 13.10
C TRP A 312 37.89 -11.43 14.02
N ASP A 313 37.52 -11.03 15.23
CA ASP A 313 36.68 -11.87 16.07
C ASP A 313 35.29 -12.06 15.43
N VAL A 314 34.61 -13.16 15.77
CA VAL A 314 33.32 -13.52 15.17
C VAL A 314 32.26 -12.43 15.37
N ILE A 315 32.30 -11.69 16.50
CA ILE A 315 31.32 -10.65 16.80
C ILE A 315 31.56 -9.44 15.90
N THR A 316 32.82 -9.00 15.76
CA THR A 316 33.20 -7.91 14.86
C THR A 316 32.91 -8.26 13.40
N ALA A 317 33.23 -9.48 12.96
CA ALA A 317 32.90 -9.95 11.62
C ALA A 317 31.38 -9.99 11.37
N THR A 318 30.60 -10.43 12.36
CA THR A 318 29.13 -10.42 12.29
C THR A 318 28.57 -9.00 12.23
N HIS A 319 29.13 -8.07 13.01
CA HIS A 319 28.74 -6.67 13.00
C HIS A 319 28.88 -6.08 11.61
N PHE A 320 30.06 -6.18 10.99
CA PHE A 320 30.26 -5.65 9.64
C PHE A 320 29.41 -6.34 8.56
N ALA A 321 29.24 -7.66 8.64
CA ALA A 321 28.41 -8.40 7.69
C ALA A 321 26.93 -7.98 7.76
N VAL A 322 26.40 -7.77 8.98
CA VAL A 322 25.02 -7.33 9.22
C VAL A 322 24.82 -5.86 8.84
N SER A 323 25.77 -4.97 9.15
CA SER A 323 25.70 -3.57 8.73
C SER A 323 25.72 -3.43 7.21
N ALA A 324 26.60 -4.16 6.51
CA ALA A 324 26.63 -4.15 5.05
C ALA A 324 25.30 -4.62 4.44
N LEU A 325 24.64 -5.62 5.06
CA LEU A 325 23.33 -6.10 4.62
C LEU A 325 22.23 -5.04 4.81
N ALA A 326 22.24 -4.36 5.95
CA ALA A 326 21.19 -3.42 6.32
C ALA A 326 21.19 -2.18 5.41
N THR A 327 22.35 -1.72 4.92
CA THR A 327 22.42 -0.64 3.92
C THR A 327 21.67 -0.98 2.63
N GLY A 328 21.81 -2.21 2.12
CA GLY A 328 21.10 -2.65 0.91
C GLY A 328 19.59 -2.85 1.11
N GLY A 329 19.18 -3.38 2.27
CA GLY A 329 17.77 -3.60 2.59
C GLY A 329 16.97 -2.31 2.81
N LEU A 330 17.64 -1.28 3.34
CA LEU A 330 16.99 0.01 3.61
C LEU A 330 16.69 0.81 2.35
N THR A 331 17.56 0.76 1.35
CA THR A 331 17.33 1.48 0.08
C THR A 331 16.03 1.02 -0.59
N VAL A 332 15.78 -0.29 -0.62
CA VAL A 332 14.55 -0.86 -1.20
C VAL A 332 13.32 -0.45 -0.39
N THR A 333 13.44 -0.53 0.93
CA THR A 333 12.36 -0.16 1.86
C THR A 333 11.97 1.31 1.76
N LEU A 334 12.97 2.21 1.82
CA LEU A 334 12.75 3.65 1.71
C LEU A 334 12.23 4.01 0.32
N GLY A 335 12.72 3.36 -0.73
CA GLY A 335 12.20 3.55 -2.09
C GLY A 335 10.72 3.17 -2.21
N LEU A 336 10.30 2.05 -1.62
CA LEU A 336 8.90 1.64 -1.60
C LEU A 336 8.02 2.57 -0.75
N PHE A 337 8.52 3.00 0.42
CA PHE A 337 7.77 3.91 1.29
C PHE A 337 7.64 5.31 0.67
N ALA A 338 8.73 5.83 0.08
CA ALA A 338 8.72 7.06 -0.69
C ALA A 338 7.74 6.96 -1.84
N ARG A 339 7.74 5.85 -2.60
CA ARG A 339 6.76 5.63 -3.66
C ARG A 339 5.33 5.68 -3.14
N VAL A 340 5.00 4.99 -2.05
CA VAL A 340 3.63 4.97 -1.51
C VAL A 340 3.20 6.36 -1.03
N LEU A 341 4.05 7.05 -0.26
CA LEU A 341 3.73 8.41 0.20
C LEU A 341 3.56 9.35 -0.98
N VAL A 342 4.48 9.32 -1.93
CA VAL A 342 4.46 10.20 -3.09
C VAL A 342 3.32 9.85 -4.03
N GLU A 343 2.96 8.58 -4.20
CA GLU A 343 1.91 8.14 -5.13
C GLU A 343 0.54 8.67 -4.72
N ASP A 344 0.16 8.64 -3.44
CA ASP A 344 -1.11 9.22 -2.99
C ASP A 344 -1.15 10.75 -3.23
N PHE A 345 -0.07 11.46 -2.90
CA PHE A 345 0.02 12.91 -3.14
C PHE A 345 0.04 13.25 -4.64
N MET A 346 0.78 12.48 -5.45
CA MET A 346 0.83 12.65 -6.90
C MET A 346 -0.53 12.36 -7.53
N VAL A 347 -1.25 11.33 -7.08
CA VAL A 347 -2.58 11.03 -7.60
C VAL A 347 -3.57 12.14 -7.25
N GLU A 348 -3.54 12.68 -6.04
CA GLU A 348 -4.40 13.82 -5.67
C GLU A 348 -4.06 15.08 -6.48
N GLU A 349 -2.77 15.38 -6.67
CA GLU A 349 -2.32 16.52 -7.48
C GLU A 349 -2.66 16.33 -8.97
N GLU A 350 -2.47 15.12 -9.52
CA GLU A 350 -2.84 14.78 -10.89
C GLU A 350 -4.35 14.88 -11.10
N LEU A 351 -5.16 14.40 -10.15
CA LEU A 351 -6.62 14.47 -10.22
C LEU A 351 -7.09 15.92 -10.05
N ALA A 352 -6.45 16.70 -9.18
CA ALA A 352 -6.68 18.14 -9.08
C ALA A 352 -6.30 18.89 -10.38
N ALA A 353 -5.21 18.48 -11.05
CA ALA A 353 -4.80 19.06 -12.32
C ALA A 353 -5.78 18.70 -13.47
N ILE A 354 -6.26 17.46 -13.52
CA ILE A 354 -7.21 16.99 -14.55
C ILE A 354 -8.59 17.63 -14.35
N SER A 355 -9.03 17.76 -13.10
CA SER A 355 -10.36 18.31 -12.77
C SER A 355 -10.44 19.82 -12.92
N LYS A 356 -9.32 20.54 -13.03
CA LYS A 356 -9.32 21.98 -13.30
C LYS A 356 -9.86 22.26 -14.70
N PRO A 357 -10.89 23.11 -14.84
CA PRO A 357 -11.37 23.50 -16.16
C PRO A 357 -10.25 24.15 -16.98
N LEU A 358 -10.37 24.05 -18.30
CA LEU A 358 -9.43 24.68 -19.22
C LEU A 358 -9.51 26.19 -19.10
N THR A 359 -8.37 26.84 -18.87
CA THR A 359 -8.31 28.29 -19.01
C THR A 359 -8.46 28.65 -20.50
N ARG A 360 -8.88 29.89 -20.77
CA ARG A 360 -9.04 30.37 -22.14
C ARG A 360 -7.73 30.33 -22.93
N GLU A 361 -6.60 30.58 -22.26
CA GLU A 361 -5.27 30.54 -22.86
C GLU A 361 -4.87 29.11 -23.23
N GLU A 362 -5.08 28.14 -22.34
CA GLU A 362 -4.85 26.73 -22.63
C GLU A 362 -5.77 26.21 -23.74
N TYR A 363 -7.03 26.67 -23.79
CA TYR A 363 -7.95 26.35 -24.88
C TYR A 363 -7.45 26.89 -26.23
N LEU A 364 -6.98 28.14 -26.25
CA LEU A 364 -6.43 28.77 -27.45
C LEU A 364 -5.12 28.13 -27.86
N PHE A 365 -4.28 27.75 -26.90
CA PHE A 365 -3.04 27.02 -27.15
C PHE A 365 -3.33 25.64 -27.72
N ALA A 366 -4.26 24.89 -27.13
CA ALA A 366 -4.66 23.59 -27.66
C ALA A 366 -5.24 23.70 -29.07
N SER A 367 -6.17 24.64 -29.31
CA SER A 367 -6.80 24.77 -30.63
C SER A 367 -5.90 25.35 -31.72
N LYS A 368 -4.83 26.09 -31.38
CA LYS A 368 -3.93 26.70 -32.38
C LYS A 368 -2.59 25.99 -32.53
N SER A 369 -2.07 25.39 -31.47
CA SER A 369 -0.72 24.84 -31.44
C SER A 369 -0.71 23.31 -31.48
N LEU A 370 -1.75 22.65 -30.93
CA LEU A 370 -1.86 21.20 -30.91
C LEU A 370 -2.71 20.75 -32.10
N CYS A 371 -2.03 20.40 -33.19
CA CYS A 371 -2.40 19.59 -34.37
C CYS A 371 -3.75 19.77 -35.10
N SER A 372 -4.82 20.35 -34.54
CA SER A 372 -6.10 20.50 -35.22
C SER A 372 -6.22 21.86 -35.90
N THR A 373 -6.56 21.88 -37.18
CA THR A 373 -6.98 23.11 -37.88
C THR A 373 -8.40 23.54 -37.54
N ASP A 374 -9.13 22.69 -36.81
CA ASP A 374 -10.54 22.86 -36.51
C ASP A 374 -10.75 23.70 -35.24
N SER A 375 -11.90 24.36 -35.13
CA SER A 375 -12.23 25.21 -33.98
C SER A 375 -12.55 24.42 -32.70
N ALA A 376 -12.55 23.09 -32.77
CA ALA A 376 -12.85 22.18 -31.68
C ALA A 376 -11.57 21.44 -31.22
N ILE A 377 -11.41 21.28 -29.90
CA ILE A 377 -10.31 20.51 -29.31
C ILE A 377 -10.59 19.02 -29.47
N HIS A 378 -9.71 18.28 -30.13
CA HIS A 378 -9.82 16.83 -30.19
C HIS A 378 -9.39 16.17 -28.88
N LEU A 379 -9.83 14.93 -28.66
CA LEU A 379 -9.43 14.15 -27.49
C LEU A 379 -7.90 14.00 -27.39
N SER A 380 -7.21 13.86 -28.52
CA SER A 380 -5.75 13.81 -28.59
C SER A 380 -5.10 15.08 -28.05
N ASP A 381 -5.60 16.25 -28.44
CA ASP A 381 -5.07 17.55 -28.02
C ASP A 381 -5.33 17.76 -26.53
N TYR A 382 -6.50 17.34 -26.06
CA TYR A 382 -6.81 17.33 -24.64
C TYR A 382 -5.85 16.43 -23.84
N ILE A 383 -5.55 15.22 -24.32
CA ILE A 383 -4.60 14.29 -23.66
C ILE A 383 -3.20 14.92 -23.59
N VAL A 384 -2.69 15.46 -24.70
CA VAL A 384 -1.37 16.12 -24.74
C VAL A 384 -1.32 17.28 -23.75
N LEU A 385 -2.36 18.10 -23.72
CA LEU A 385 -2.47 19.23 -22.81
C LEU A 385 -2.53 18.77 -21.34
N GLN A 386 -3.20 17.66 -21.02
CA GLN A 386 -3.17 17.11 -19.66
C GLN A 386 -1.78 16.60 -19.28
N LEU A 387 -1.05 15.96 -20.21
CA LEU A 387 0.34 15.54 -19.96
C LEU A 387 1.27 16.74 -19.71
N MET A 388 1.04 17.85 -20.42
CA MET A 388 1.75 19.11 -20.18
C MET A 388 1.41 19.72 -18.82
N ARG A 389 0.13 19.74 -18.42
CA ARG A 389 -0.32 20.20 -17.09
C ARG A 389 0.29 19.39 -15.94
N GLN A 390 0.50 18.10 -16.14
CA GLN A 390 1.15 17.22 -15.18
C GLN A 390 2.68 17.38 -15.16
N GLY A 391 3.27 18.22 -16.04
CA GLY A 391 4.71 18.34 -16.19
C GLY A 391 5.38 17.08 -16.76
N LYS A 392 4.60 16.09 -17.22
CA LYS A 392 5.10 14.83 -17.78
C LYS A 392 5.55 14.97 -19.23
N LEU A 393 5.09 16.02 -19.91
CA LEU A 393 5.44 16.32 -21.29
C LEU A 393 5.84 17.78 -21.42
N SER A 394 7.09 18.03 -21.82
CA SER A 394 7.53 19.38 -22.16
C SER A 394 7.11 19.73 -23.59
N MET A 395 7.02 21.03 -23.91
CA MET A 395 6.73 21.48 -25.27
C MET A 395 7.81 21.03 -26.27
N GLU A 396 9.07 21.02 -25.86
CA GLU A 396 10.18 20.55 -26.68
C GLU A 396 10.07 19.05 -26.98
N SER A 397 9.73 18.25 -25.97
CA SER A 397 9.49 16.81 -26.13
C SER A 397 8.30 16.55 -27.06
N PHE A 398 7.23 17.34 -26.95
CA PHE A 398 6.08 17.22 -27.83
C PHE A 398 6.42 17.55 -29.30
N GLU A 399 7.10 18.67 -29.56
CA GLU A 399 7.53 19.05 -30.91
C GLU A 399 8.56 18.07 -31.49
N TYR A 400 9.38 17.44 -30.64
CA TYR A 400 10.24 16.33 -31.06
C TYR A 400 9.41 15.11 -31.50
N ILE A 401 8.47 14.63 -30.67
CA ILE A 401 7.59 13.49 -31.00
C ILE A 401 6.80 13.77 -32.28
N LYS A 402 6.30 15.01 -32.44
CA LYS A 402 5.58 15.44 -33.64
C LYS A 402 6.45 15.39 -34.89
N ARG A 403 7.71 15.85 -34.82
CA ARG A 403 8.66 15.75 -35.93
C ARG A 403 8.98 14.30 -36.29
N GLU A 404 9.26 13.46 -35.29
CA GLU A 404 9.49 12.02 -35.51
C GLU A 404 8.28 11.35 -36.17
N TYR A 405 7.07 11.69 -35.72
CA TYR A 405 5.85 11.17 -36.30
C TYR A 405 5.68 11.61 -37.77
N GLN A 406 6.00 12.86 -38.11
CA GLN A 406 5.95 13.36 -39.49
C GLN A 406 6.95 12.67 -40.41
N VAL A 407 8.14 12.33 -39.90
CA VAL A 407 9.15 11.56 -40.64
C VAL A 407 8.64 10.14 -40.93
N ILE A 408 8.00 9.51 -39.93
CA ILE A 408 7.42 8.16 -40.05
C ILE A 408 6.19 8.16 -40.99
N ASP A 409 5.32 9.17 -40.91
CA ASP A 409 4.12 9.32 -41.75
C ASP A 409 4.40 10.06 -43.08
N SER A 410 5.58 9.82 -43.67
CA SER A 410 5.97 10.38 -44.97
C SER A 410 5.02 10.02 -46.13
N GLY A 411 4.12 9.05 -45.94
CA GLY A 411 3.11 8.65 -46.90
C GLY A 411 1.73 9.28 -46.74
N GLN A 412 1.51 10.20 -45.78
CA GLN A 412 0.20 10.75 -45.41
C GLN A 412 -0.90 9.69 -45.28
N ARG A 413 -0.53 8.49 -44.84
CA ARG A 413 -1.50 7.41 -44.73
C ARG A 413 -2.28 7.50 -43.43
N TRP A 414 -1.86 8.34 -42.46
CA TRP A 414 -2.51 8.53 -41.15
C TRP A 414 -2.72 7.23 -40.36
N PHE A 415 -2.16 6.11 -40.83
CA PHE A 415 -2.28 4.78 -40.25
C PHE A 415 -0.87 4.22 -40.08
N LEU A 416 -0.41 4.20 -38.83
CA LEU A 416 0.78 3.45 -38.44
C LEU A 416 0.39 1.96 -38.43
N LYS A 417 0.71 1.24 -39.51
CA LYS A 417 0.65 -0.23 -39.50
C LYS A 417 1.81 -0.73 -38.64
N ILE A 418 1.54 -0.97 -37.36
CA ILE A 418 2.44 -1.74 -36.51
C ILE A 418 2.28 -3.20 -36.97
N ASN A 419 3.18 -3.67 -37.82
CA ASN A 419 3.32 -5.10 -38.06
C ASN A 419 3.85 -5.71 -36.76
N VAL A 420 2.97 -6.41 -36.04
CA VAL A 420 3.37 -7.26 -34.91
C VAL A 420 3.69 -8.62 -35.53
N ASP A 421 4.94 -8.80 -35.92
CA ASP A 421 5.49 -10.13 -36.27
C ASP A 421 5.90 -10.89 -35.01
#